data_AF-A0A1V5YKL7-F1
#
_entry.id   AF-A0A1V5YKL7-F1
#
_cell.length_a   1.000
_cell.length_b   1.000
_cell.length_c   1.000
_cell.angle_alpha   90.00
_cell.angle_beta   90.00
_cell.angle_gamma   90.00
#
_symmetry.space_group_name_H-M   'P 1'
#
loop_
_entity.id
_entity.type
_entity.pdbx_description
1 polymer ?
#
loop_
_entity_poly.entity_id
_entity_poly.type
_entity_poly.pdbx_seq_one_letter_code
_entity_poly.pdbx_strand_id
1 'polypeptide(L)' 'MEEKELFKEMAKLDRELMAMIEEDPELGEIYSQELGEAPGSVVYLPRAPTPEDWARARELADRK' A
#
# COMPACT_ATOMS: atom_id res chain seq x y z
N MET A 1 8.01 -9.25 14.17
CA MET A 1 6.62 -9.47 13.75
C MET A 1 6.63 -10.62 12.77
N GLU A 2 5.85 -11.67 13.01
CA GLU A 2 5.78 -12.80 12.08
C GLU A 2 5.07 -12.38 10.78
N GLU A 3 5.49 -12.91 9.64
CA GLU A 3 4.97 -12.56 8.30
C GLU A 3 3.44 -12.66 8.19
N LYS A 4 2.84 -13.62 8.89
CA LYS A 4 1.38 -13.79 8.99
C LYS A 4 0.66 -12.68 9.75
N GLU A 5 1.32 -12.03 10.70
CA GLU A 5 0.74 -10.90 11.43
C GLU A 5 0.78 -9.64 10.58
N LEU A 6 1.90 -9.38 9.90
CA LEU A 6 2.05 -8.26 8.98
C LEU A 6 0.98 -8.31 7.88
N PHE A 7 0.75 -9.48 7.28
CA PHE A 7 -0.28 -9.64 6.25
C PHE A 7 -1.69 -9.33 6.77
N LYS A 8 -2.01 -9.73 8.01
CA LYS A 8 -3.32 -9.44 8.63
C LYS A 8 -3.50 -7.95 8.91
N GLU A 9 -2.44 -7.27 9.35
CA GLU A 9 -2.47 -5.83 9.60
C GLU A 9 -2.64 -5.05 8.30
N MET A 10 -1.90 -5.40 7.24
CA MET A 10 -2.07 -4.79 5.92
C MET A 10 -3.49 -5.02 5.36
N ALA A 11 -4.01 -6.24 5.45
CA ALA A 11 -5.37 -6.54 5.01
C ALA A 11 -6.46 -5.81 5.81
N LYS A 12 -6.16 -5.41 7.05
CA LYS A 12 -7.06 -4.59 7.87
C LYS A 12 -7.02 -3.14 7.41
N LEU A 13 -5.82 -2.58 7.21
CA LEU A 13 -5.64 -1.22 6.71
C LEU A 13 -6.29 -1.01 5.34
N ASP A 14 -6.15 -1.96 4.42
CA ASP A 14 -6.81 -1.90 3.10
C ASP A 14 -8.33 -1.83 3.23
N ARG A 15 -8.93 -2.61 4.15
CA ARG A 15 -10.38 -2.55 4.38
C ARG A 15 -10.82 -1.22 4.97
N GLU A 16 -10.05 -0.69 5.91
CA GLU A 16 -10.35 0.60 6.53
C GLU A 16 -10.26 1.74 5.50
N LEU A 17 -9.24 1.72 4.65
CA LEU A 17 -9.08 2.68 3.54
C LEU A 17 -10.28 2.61 2.58
N MET A 18 -10.67 1.40 2.17
CA MET A 18 -11.82 1.23 1.26
C MET A 18 -13.13 1.68 1.92
N ALA A 19 -13.33 1.42 3.21
CA ALA A 19 -14.50 1.89 3.94
C ALA A 19 -14.57 3.43 3.99
N MET A 20 -13.43 4.10 4.20
CA MET A 20 -13.38 5.57 4.16
C MET A 20 -13.74 6.13 2.78
N ILE A 21 -13.31 5.47 1.69
CA ILE A 21 -13.65 5.86 0.32
C ILE A 21 -15.13 5.58 0.00
N GLU A 22 -15.71 4.52 0.55
CA GLU A 22 -17.15 4.25 0.41
C GLU A 22 -18.00 5.33 1.10
N GLU A 23 -17.55 5.84 2.25
CA GLU A 23 -18.20 6.93 2.98
C GLU A 23 -17.99 8.30 2.31
N ASP A 24 -16.83 8.53 1.70
CA ASP A 24 -16.48 9.74 0.96
C ASP A 24 -15.73 9.41 -0.35
N PRO A 25 -16.46 9.32 -1.48
CA PRO A 25 -15.86 8.98 -2.77
C PRO A 25 -14.79 9.96 -3.26
N GLU A 26 -14.80 11.22 -2.79
CA GLU A 26 -13.80 12.22 -3.17
C GLU A 26 -12.40 11.85 -2.66
N LEU A 27 -12.32 11.11 -1.55
CA LEU A 27 -11.04 10.58 -1.04
C LEU A 27 -10.37 9.62 -2.02
N GLY A 28 -11.14 8.85 -2.78
CA GLY A 28 -10.60 7.95 -3.80
C GLY A 28 -9.96 8.72 -4.97
N GLU A 29 -10.56 9.85 -5.35
CA GLU A 29 -10.02 10.74 -6.38
C GLU A 29 -8.75 11.44 -5.90
N ILE A 30 -8.75 11.99 -4.68
CA ILE A 30 -7.58 12.62 -4.06
C ILE A 30 -6.42 11.62 -3.95
N TYR A 31 -6.69 10.41 -3.43
CA TYR A 31 -5.70 9.35 -3.34
C TYR A 31 -5.06 9.05 -4.70
N SER A 32 -5.89 8.92 -5.74
CA SER A 32 -5.42 8.62 -7.09
C SER A 32 -4.57 9.73 -7.71
N GLN A 33 -4.88 10.99 -7.41
CA GLN A 33 -4.12 12.15 -7.88
C GLN A 33 -2.76 12.27 -7.19
N GLU A 34 -2.70 12.03 -5.88
CA GLU A 34 -1.47 12.15 -5.08
C GLU A 34 -0.51 10.99 -5.32
N LEU A 35 -1.04 9.77 -5.43
CA LEU A 35 -0.23 8.55 -5.54
C LEU A 35 -0.08 8.06 -6.99
N GLY A 36 -0.86 8.60 -7.93
CA GLY A 36 -0.84 8.17 -9.33
C GLY A 36 -1.41 6.77 -9.56
N GLU A 37 -2.04 6.18 -8.55
CA GLU A 37 -2.61 4.83 -8.57
C GLU A 37 -3.94 4.79 -7.80
N ALA A 38 -4.87 3.94 -8.23
CA ALA A 38 -6.15 3.81 -7.54
C ALA A 38 -6.00 3.05 -6.20
N PRO A 39 -6.79 3.38 -5.18
CA PRO A 39 -6.85 2.59 -3.95
C PRO A 39 -7.10 1.11 -4.24
N GLY A 40 -6.33 0.22 -3.61
CA GLY A 40 -6.43 -1.23 -3.84
C GLY A 40 -5.99 -1.69 -5.23
N SER A 41 -5.42 -0.82 -6.06
CA SER A 41 -4.82 -1.26 -7.32
C SER A 41 -3.62 -2.16 -7.02
N VAL A 42 -3.68 -3.37 -7.57
CA VAL A 42 -2.54 -4.28 -7.55
C VAL A 42 -1.49 -3.65 -8.45
N VAL A 43 -0.41 -3.13 -7.85
CA VAL A 43 0.74 -2.63 -8.59
C VAL A 43 1.32 -3.81 -9.37
N TYR A 44 1.04 -3.86 -10.67
CA TYR A 44 1.64 -4.85 -11.54
C TYR A 44 3.12 -4.53 -11.69
N LEU A 45 3.95 -5.24 -10.94
CA LEU A 45 5.39 -5.11 -11.07
C LEU A 45 5.86 -5.89 -12.31
N PRO A 46 6.71 -5.30 -13.17
CA PRO A 46 7.23 -5.96 -14.37
C PRO A 46 8.05 -7.22 -14.04
N ARG A 47 8.51 -7.36 -12.79
CA ARG A 47 9.14 -8.54 -12.22
C ARG A 47 8.84 -8.61 -10.72
N ALA A 48 8.91 -9.80 -10.14
CA ALA A 48 8.91 -9.92 -8.69
C ALA A 48 10.08 -9.12 -8.09
N PRO A 49 9.87 -8.38 -6.98
CA PRO A 49 10.94 -7.70 -6.26
C PRO A 49 11.99 -8.70 -5.78
N THR A 50 13.27 -8.33 -5.84
CA THR A 50 14.36 -9.13 -5.28
C THR A 50 14.59 -8.76 -3.81
N PRO A 51 15.34 -9.58 -3.04
CA PRO A 51 15.75 -9.22 -1.68
C PRO A 51 16.44 -7.84 -1.58
N GLU A 52 17.22 -7.45 -2.59
CA GLU A 52 17.89 -6.14 -2.64
C GLU A 52 16.91 -4.98 -2.83
N ASP A 53 15.86 -5.17 -3.65
CA ASP A 53 14.80 -4.17 -3.82
C ASP A 53 14.11 -3.91 -2.47
N TRP A 54 13.83 -4.97 -1.70
CA TRP A 54 13.25 -4.88 -0.36
C TRP A 54 14.19 -4.22 0.65
N ALA A 55 15.47 -4.54 0.62
CA ALA A 55 16.47 -3.92 1.50
C ALA A 55 16.53 -2.40 1.26
N ARG A 56 16.53 -1.98 -0.01
CA ARG A 56 16.55 -0.57 -0.38
C ARG A 56 15.26 0.16 -0.03
N ALA A 57 14.10 -0.47 -0.20
CA ALA A 57 12.82 0.08 0.22
C ALA A 57 12.81 0.33 1.74
N ARG A 58 13.40 -0.57 2.52
CA ARG A 58 13.52 -0.42 3.98
C ARG A 58 14.42 0.73 4.38
N GLU A 59 15.60 0.86 3.76
CA GLU A 59 16.49 2.02 4.00
C GLU A 59 15.81 3.36 3.71
N LEU A 60 14.94 3.42 2.70
CA LEU A 60 14.16 4.62 2.39
C LEU A 60 13.07 4.89 3.42
N ALA A 61 12.39 3.86 3.92
CA ALA A 61 11.36 4.00 4.94
C ALA A 61 11.93 4.45 6.29
N ASP A 62 13.10 3.94 6.67
CA ASP A 62 13.79 4.23 7.93
C ASP A 62 14.51 5.60 7.93
N ARG A 63 14.51 6.32 6.81
CA ARG A 63 15.13 7.66 6.65
C ARG A 63 14.26 8.82 7.17
N LYS A 64 13.13 8.54 7.81
CA LYS A 64 12.24 9.54 8.43
C LYS A 64 12.61 9.84 9.87
#